data_AF-A0A5S3V5G7-F1
#
_entry.id   AF-A0A5S3V5G7-F1
#
_cell.length_a   1.000
_cell.length_b   1.000
_cell.length_c   1.000
_cell.angle_alpha   90.00
_cell.angle_beta   90.00
_cell.angle_gamma   90.00
#
_symmetry.space_group_name_H-M   'P 1'
#
loop_
_entity.id
_entity.type
_entity.pdbx_description
1 polymer ?
#
loop_
_entity_poly.entity_id
_entity_poly.type
_entity_poly.pdbx_seq_one_letter_code
_entity_poly.pdbx_strand_id
1 'polypeptide(L)'
;MYIVFDGDEIGKQLEKLIFSDCLEQAASYSALIAMELQQIREHLIASGCEVVFCGGDSILVKASSDFIVSPELLSKNGITWSVGVGEKPSDAALALKKAKAFGRNRVEIFGVE
;
A
#
# COMPACT_ATOMS: atom_id res chain seq x y z
N MET A 1 16.29 2.67 4.09
CA MET A 1 15.41 3.23 3.05
C MET A 1 13.97 3.31 3.57
N TYR A 2 13.08 3.96 2.81
CA TYR A 2 11.65 4.08 3.10
C TYR A 2 10.82 3.40 2.02
N ILE A 3 9.74 2.75 2.45
CA ILE A 3 8.80 2.05 1.58
C ILE A 3 7.40 2.47 1.98
N VAL A 4 6.62 2.93 1.01
CA VAL A 4 5.22 3.29 1.21
C VAL A 4 4.34 2.43 0.32
N PHE A 5 3.31 1.84 0.91
CA PHE A 5 2.23 1.14 0.21
C PHE A 5 0.97 2.00 0.32
N ASP A 6 0.19 2.05 -0.76
CA ASP A 6 -1.11 2.72 -0.80
C ASP A 6 -2.08 1.95 -1.70
N GLY A 7 -3.26 1.69 -1.17
CA GLY A 7 -4.31 0.92 -1.82
C GLY A 7 -4.78 1.56 -3.14
N ASP A 8 -5.01 0.73 -4.14
CA ASP A 8 -5.40 1.21 -5.45
C ASP A 8 -6.91 1.35 -5.59
N GLU A 9 -7.35 2.58 -5.87
CA GLU A 9 -8.76 2.91 -6.14
C GLU A 9 -9.72 2.61 -4.97
N ILE A 10 -9.21 2.45 -3.75
CA ILE A 10 -9.99 2.15 -2.55
C ILE A 10 -11.11 3.16 -2.33
N GLY A 11 -10.77 4.46 -2.31
CA GLY A 11 -11.74 5.53 -2.14
C GLY A 11 -12.84 5.49 -3.21
N LYS A 12 -12.48 5.27 -4.48
CA LYS A 12 -13.46 5.22 -5.58
C LYS A 12 -14.39 4.03 -5.48
N GLN A 13 -13.89 2.87 -5.05
CA GLN A 13 -14.74 1.70 -4.84
C GLN A 13 -15.69 1.89 -3.67
N LEU A 14 -15.23 2.48 -2.56
CA LEU A 14 -16.08 2.84 -1.43
C LEU A 14 -17.17 3.85 -1.84
N GLU A 15 -16.80 4.92 -2.55
CA GLU A 15 -17.74 5.91 -3.08
C GLU A 15 -18.80 5.26 -3.97
N LYS A 16 -18.40 4.36 -4.88
CA LYS A 16 -19.33 3.63 -5.74
C LYS A 16 -20.35 2.82 -4.93
N LEU A 17 -19.92 2.12 -3.89
CA LEU A 17 -20.81 1.33 -3.03
C LEU A 17 -21.78 2.23 -2.26
N ILE A 18 -21.28 3.35 -1.72
CA ILE A 18 -22.09 4.34 -1.00
C ILE A 18 -23.14 4.95 -1.93
N PHE A 19 -22.76 5.39 -3.14
CA PHE A 19 -23.70 5.94 -4.12
C PHE A 19 -24.70 4.92 -4.68
N SER A 20 -24.46 3.63 -4.46
CA SER A 20 -25.37 2.54 -4.84
C SER A 20 -26.19 2.02 -3.66
N ASP A 21 -26.22 2.73 -2.53
CA ASP A 21 -26.90 2.32 -1.27
C ASP A 21 -26.50 0.92 -0.77
N CYS A 22 -25.31 0.46 -1.15
CA CYS A 22 -24.76 -0.86 -0.82
C CYS A 22 -23.94 -0.81 0.48
N LEU A 23 -24.56 -0.39 1.59
CA LEU A 23 -23.84 -0.11 2.85
C LEU A 23 -23.18 -1.34 3.48
N GLU A 24 -23.82 -2.51 3.40
CA GLU A 24 -23.24 -3.76 3.92
C GLU A 24 -21.99 -4.17 3.14
N GLN A 25 -22.02 -4.00 1.82
CA GLN A 25 -20.85 -4.24 0.96
C GLN A 25 -19.76 -3.20 1.23
N ALA A 26 -20.11 -1.93 1.45
CA ALA A 26 -19.13 -0.90 1.80
C ALA A 26 -18.43 -1.22 3.14
N ALA A 27 -19.19 -1.65 4.15
CA ALA A 27 -18.64 -2.08 5.43
C ALA A 27 -17.73 -3.32 5.28
N SER A 28 -18.17 -4.31 4.50
CA SER A 28 -17.40 -5.53 4.24
C SER A 28 -16.10 -5.23 3.48
N TYR A 29 -16.15 -4.32 2.50
CA TYR A 29 -15.00 -3.90 1.72
C TYR A 29 -13.99 -3.13 2.59
N SER A 30 -14.45 -2.21 3.44
CA SER A 30 -13.60 -1.51 4.42
C SER A 30 -12.91 -2.49 5.38
N ALA A 31 -13.66 -3.48 5.90
CA ALA A 31 -13.09 -4.51 6.76
C ALA A 31 -12.03 -5.37 6.02
N LEU A 32 -12.27 -5.70 4.76
CA LEU A 32 -11.30 -6.41 3.92
C LEU A 32 -10.00 -5.60 3.75
N ILE A 33 -10.09 -4.30 3.46
CA ILE A 33 -8.91 -3.43 3.32
C ILE A 33 -8.11 -3.39 4.63
N ALA A 34 -8.79 -3.20 5.76
CA ALA A 34 -8.14 -3.18 7.07
C ALA A 34 -7.43 -4.51 7.39
N MET A 35 -8.06 -5.64 7.06
CA MET A 35 -7.48 -6.97 7.23
C MET A 35 -6.25 -7.18 6.33
N GLU A 36 -6.31 -6.77 5.05
CA GLU A 36 -5.19 -6.89 4.11
C GLU A 36 -4.02 -5.98 4.51
N LEU A 37 -4.30 -4.73 4.91
CA LEU A 37 -3.28 -3.81 5.38
C LEU A 37 -2.57 -4.34 6.65
N GLN A 38 -3.34 -4.94 7.55
CA GLN A 38 -2.78 -5.56 8.76
C GLN A 38 -1.87 -6.75 8.42
N GLN A 39 -2.20 -7.57 7.42
CA GLN A 39 -1.33 -8.65 6.96
C GLN A 39 -0.03 -8.12 6.34
N ILE A 40 -0.11 -7.06 5.52
CA ILE A 40 1.08 -6.38 4.98
C ILE A 40 1.96 -5.87 6.12
N ARG A 41 1.36 -5.20 7.11
CA ARG A 41 2.07 -4.71 8.29
C ARG A 41 2.80 -5.84 9.03
N GLU A 42 2.13 -6.95 9.31
CA GLU A 42 2.71 -8.10 10.00
C GLU A 42 3.88 -8.70 9.22
N HIS A 43 3.73 -8.85 7.90
CA HIS A 43 4.80 -9.33 7.03
C HIS A 43 6.03 -8.41 7.05
N LEU A 44 5.83 -7.08 6.97
CA LEU A 44 6.91 -6.10 7.01
C LEU A 44 7.63 -6.12 8.37
N ILE A 45 6.89 -6.20 9.48
CA ILE A 45 7.48 -6.32 10.83
C ILE A 45 8.28 -7.62 10.96
N ALA A 46 7.73 -8.75 10.50
CA ALA A 46 8.41 -10.04 10.53
C ALA A 46 9.70 -10.04 9.71
N SER A 47 9.78 -9.16 8.71
CA SER A 47 10.96 -8.95 7.88
C SER A 47 11.93 -7.89 8.42
N GLY A 48 11.72 -7.40 9.64
CA GLY A 48 12.61 -6.44 10.32
C GLY A 48 12.37 -4.98 9.96
N CYS A 49 11.25 -4.64 9.31
CA CYS A 49 10.90 -3.24 9.02
C CYS A 49 10.33 -2.54 10.27
N GLU A 50 10.63 -1.24 10.40
CA GLU A 50 10.07 -0.35 11.42
C GLU A 50 8.87 0.40 10.83
N VAL A 51 7.68 0.26 11.43
CA VAL A 51 6.47 0.94 10.96
C VAL A 51 6.45 2.40 11.44
N VAL A 52 6.42 3.34 10.49
CA VAL A 52 6.30 4.78 10.77
C VAL A 52 4.84 5.15 10.96
N PHE A 53 3.97 4.72 10.05
CA PHE A 53 2.51 4.80 10.20
C PHE A 53 1.84 3.65 9.44
N CYS A 54 0.64 3.28 9.88
CA CYS A 54 -0.23 2.32 9.21
C CYS A 54 -1.68 2.71 9.51
N GLY A 55 -2.48 3.03 8.49
CA GLY A 55 -3.86 3.44 8.68
C GLY A 55 -4.60 3.68 7.38
N GLY A 56 -5.92 3.52 7.42
CA GLY A 56 -6.76 3.55 6.22
C GLY A 56 -6.35 2.45 5.25
N ASP A 57 -5.86 2.86 4.10
CA ASP A 57 -5.32 2.03 3.02
C ASP A 57 -3.84 2.37 2.74
N SER A 58 -3.09 2.83 3.75
CA SER A 58 -1.70 3.24 3.59
C SER A 58 -0.80 2.77 4.73
N ILE A 59 0.44 2.42 4.39
CA ILE A 59 1.50 2.11 5.36
C ILE A 59 2.84 2.64 4.86
N LEU A 60 3.58 3.28 5.76
CA LEU A 60 4.97 3.71 5.56
C LEU A 60 5.86 2.98 6.55
N VAL A 61 6.92 2.37 6.04
CA VAL A 61 7.93 1.70 6.85
C VAL A 61 9.32 2.20 6.52
N LYS A 62 10.22 2.04 7.49
CA LYS A 62 11.66 2.11 7.31
C LYS A 62 12.21 0.69 7.25
N ALA A 63 13.05 0.43 6.27
CA ALA A 63 13.64 -0.88 6.02
C ALA A 63 15.16 -0.77 5.85
N SER A 64 15.86 -1.90 5.98
CA SER A 64 17.26 -2.03 5.59
C SER A 64 17.41 -1.76 4.08
N SER A 65 18.61 -1.35 3.65
CA SER A 65 18.88 -0.99 2.25
C SER A 65 18.79 -2.17 1.27
N ASP A 66 18.92 -3.39 1.78
CA ASP A 66 18.86 -4.65 1.02
C ASP A 66 17.45 -5.28 1.00
N PHE A 67 16.47 -4.67 1.67
CA PHE A 67 15.12 -5.21 1.69
C PHE A 67 14.47 -5.15 0.30
N ILE A 68 13.80 -6.25 -0.09
CA ILE A 68 13.12 -6.36 -1.37
C ILE A 68 11.63 -6.54 -1.11
N VAL A 69 10.81 -5.66 -1.70
CA VAL A 69 9.35 -5.80 -1.64
C VAL A 69 8.93 -7.03 -2.45
N SER A 70 8.32 -8.00 -1.78
CA SER A 70 7.78 -9.18 -2.46
C SER A 70 6.59 -8.80 -3.37
N PRO A 71 6.57 -9.21 -4.64
CA PRO A 71 5.44 -8.99 -5.54
C PRO A 71 4.10 -9.56 -5.03
N GLU A 72 4.16 -10.57 -4.16
CA GLU A 72 2.97 -11.21 -3.57
C GLU A 72 2.20 -10.26 -2.65
N LEU A 73 2.85 -9.20 -2.14
CA LEU A 73 2.20 -8.17 -1.32
C LEU A 73 1.40 -7.17 -2.16
N LEU A 74 1.57 -7.16 -3.48
CA LEU A 74 0.96 -6.16 -4.35
C LEU A 74 -0.51 -6.46 -4.64
N SER A 75 -0.94 -7.72 -4.55
CA SER A 75 -2.29 -8.10 -4.93
C SER A 75 -2.78 -9.29 -4.15
N LYS A 76 -3.84 -9.10 -3.36
CA LYS A 76 -4.50 -10.19 -2.63
C LYS A 76 -5.98 -9.88 -2.45
N ASN A 77 -6.82 -10.91 -2.57
CA ASN A 77 -8.28 -10.81 -2.40
C ASN A 77 -8.94 -9.71 -3.25
N GLY A 78 -8.41 -9.43 -4.45
CA GLY A 78 -8.93 -8.39 -5.35
C GLY A 78 -8.56 -6.96 -4.94
N ILE A 79 -7.79 -6.78 -3.86
CA ILE A 79 -7.17 -5.51 -3.49
C ILE A 79 -5.77 -5.46 -4.08
N THR A 80 -5.46 -4.34 -4.75
CA THR A 80 -4.12 -4.07 -5.28
C THR A 80 -3.47 -2.91 -4.58
N TRP A 81 -2.14 -2.93 -4.51
CA TRP A 81 -1.31 -1.94 -3.83
C TRP A 81 -0.27 -1.37 -4.79
N SER A 82 -0.16 -0.05 -4.80
CA SER A 82 0.97 0.63 -5.41
C SER A 82 2.02 0.88 -4.34
N VAL A 83 3.29 0.72 -4.70
CA VAL A 83 4.40 0.80 -3.76
C VAL A 83 5.47 1.75 -4.28
N GLY A 84 5.94 2.64 -3.40
CA GLY A 84 7.07 3.52 -3.67
C GLY A 84 8.23 3.22 -2.73
N VAL A 85 9.45 3.17 -3.27
CA VAL A 85 10.69 2.96 -2.52
C VAL A 85 11.64 4.13 -2.74
N GLY A 86 12.31 4.59 -1.69
CA GLY A 86 13.34 5.63 -1.81
C GLY A 86 14.22 5.77 -0.57
N GLU A 87 15.33 6.48 -0.70
CA GLU A 87 16.25 6.73 0.44
C GLU A 87 15.65 7.66 1.49
N LYS A 88 14.81 8.62 1.06
CA LYS A 88 14.06 9.54 1.92
C LYS A 88 12.56 9.27 1.82
N PRO A 89 11.76 9.67 2.83
CA PRO A 89 10.30 9.53 2.76
C PRO A 89 9.69 10.25 1.55
N SER A 90 10.25 11.41 1.16
CA SER A 90 9.83 12.17 -0.02
C SER A 90 10.06 11.41 -1.33
N ASP A 91 11.15 10.65 -1.41
CA ASP A 91 11.52 9.88 -2.60
C ASP A 91 10.60 8.68 -2.75
N ALA A 92 10.33 7.97 -1.65
CA ALA A 92 9.33 6.91 -1.60
C ALA A 92 7.93 7.43 -2.01
N ALA A 93 7.53 8.61 -1.54
CA ALA A 93 6.26 9.22 -1.93
C ALA A 93 6.22 9.62 -3.42
N LEU A 94 7.32 10.10 -4.00
CA LEU A 94 7.41 10.40 -5.43
C LEU A 94 7.34 9.11 -6.27
N ALA A 95 8.05 8.06 -5.85
CA ALA A 95 7.98 6.75 -6.47
C ALA A 95 6.56 6.19 -6.42
N LEU A 96 5.84 6.32 -5.31
CA LEU A 96 4.45 5.90 -5.20
C LEU A 96 3.53 6.64 -6.18
N LYS A 97 3.70 7.96 -6.34
CA LYS A 97 2.96 8.72 -7.35
C LYS A 97 3.21 8.19 -8.76
N LYS A 98 4.46 7.83 -9.06
CA LYS A 98 4.81 7.17 -10.32
C LYS A 98 4.10 5.81 -10.41
N ALA A 99 4.13 4.97 -9.38
CA ALA A 99 3.46 3.67 -9.40
C ALA A 99 1.97 3.80 -9.75
N LYS A 100 1.27 4.75 -9.13
CA LYS A 100 -0.15 5.02 -9.39
C LYS A 100 -0.43 5.60 -10.78
N ALA A 101 0.45 6.47 -11.29
CA ALA A 101 0.31 7.05 -12.63
C ALA A 101 0.58 6.02 -13.74
N PHE A 102 1.48 5.06 -13.51
CA PHE A 102 1.92 4.07 -14.51
C PHE A 102 1.16 2.73 -14.42
N GLY A 103 -0.11 2.79 -14.04
CA GLY A 103 -1.02 1.65 -14.12
C GLY A 103 -1.25 0.88 -12.83
N ARG A 104 -0.71 1.33 -11.69
CA ARG A 104 -0.95 0.76 -10.35
C ARG A 104 -0.41 -0.68 -10.19
N ASN A 105 -0.66 -1.32 -9.04
CA ASN A 105 -0.27 -2.71 -8.75
C ASN A 105 1.23 -2.99 -9.07
N ARG A 106 2.11 -2.10 -8.61
CA ARG A 106 3.52 -2.13 -8.95
C ARG A 106 4.39 -1.46 -7.89
N VAL A 107 5.66 -1.80 -7.93
CA VAL A 107 6.72 -1.13 -7.19
C VAL A 107 7.43 -0.16 -8.12
N GLU A 108 7.62 1.07 -7.68
CA GLU A 108 8.53 2.03 -8.31
C GLU A 108 9.59 2.47 -7.29
N ILE A 109 10.76 2.82 -7.81
CA ILE A 109 11.93 3.18 -7.01
C ILE A 109 12.41 4.57 -7.45
N PHE A 110 12.78 5.42 -6.50
CA PHE A 110 13.35 6.74 -6.77
C PHE A 110 14.53 7.02 -5.83
N GLY A 111 15.64 7.53 -6.40
CA GLY A 111 16.80 7.97 -5.62
C GLY A 111 17.44 6.88 -4.77
N VAL A 112 17.44 5.64 -5.25
CA VAL A 112 18.20 4.52 -4.68
C VAL A 112 19.29 4.19 -5.70
N GLU A 113 20.56 4.36 -5.33
CA GLU A 113 21.73 4.00 -6.15
C GLU A 113 22.08 2.52 -6.04
#